data_AF-A0A2G2VHT1-F1
#
_entry.id   AF-A0A2G2VHT1-F1
#
_cell.length_a   1.000
_cell.length_b   1.000
_cell.length_c   1.000
_cell.angle_alpha   90.00
_cell.angle_beta   90.00
_cell.angle_gamma   90.00
#
_symmetry.space_group_name_H-M   'P 1'
#
loop_
_entity.id
_entity.type
_entity.pdbx_description
1 polymer ?
#
loop_
_entity_poly.entity_id
_entity_poly.type
_entity_poly.pdbx_seq_one_letter_code
_entity_poly.pdbx_strand_id
1 'polypeptide(L)'
;MAENSTTQLKSDAIFDQMKLHLSTDDSKELIKKIGLVYQINIVPKKIRFNEKVYVVDLKKGETKEGSYEDGKPDATFLFTDADFVKIATEKMNP
;
A
#
# COMPACT_ATOMS: atom_id res chain seq x y z
N MET A 1 -0.43 13.26 28.15
CA MET A 1 0.07 12.24 27.21
C MET A 1 -0.68 12.41 25.90
N ALA A 2 0.02 12.71 24.81
CA ALA A 2 -0.58 12.85 23.49
C ALA A 2 -0.93 11.46 22.95
N GLU A 3 -2.21 11.21 22.74
CA GLU A 3 -2.72 9.99 22.11
C GLU A 3 -2.35 10.07 20.62
N ASN A 4 -1.16 9.59 20.28
CA ASN A 4 -0.74 9.40 18.90
C ASN A 4 -1.59 8.25 18.32
N SER A 5 -2.82 8.59 17.94
CA SER A 5 -3.82 7.69 17.39
C SER A 5 -3.40 7.34 15.96
N THR A 6 -2.35 6.53 15.81
CA THR A 6 -2.06 5.82 14.57
C THR A 6 -3.25 4.92 14.29
N THR A 7 -4.19 5.46 13.53
CA THR A 7 -5.46 4.80 13.27
C THR A 7 -5.15 3.63 12.36
N GLN A 8 -5.15 2.43 12.94
CA GLN A 8 -4.89 1.21 12.19
C GLN A 8 -6.01 1.04 11.16
N LEU A 9 -5.66 1.22 9.89
CA LEU A 9 -6.57 1.03 8.78
C LEU A 9 -6.76 -0.46 8.55
N LYS A 10 -7.89 -0.88 8.01
CA LYS A 10 -8.04 -2.29 7.60
C LYS A 10 -7.04 -2.64 6.50
N SER A 11 -6.70 -1.62 5.70
CA SER A 11 -5.67 -1.67 4.68
C SER A 11 -4.27 -1.98 5.24
N ASP A 12 -3.95 -1.60 6.50
CA ASP A 12 -2.64 -1.93 7.11
C ASP A 12 -2.35 -3.42 7.09
N ALA A 13 -3.35 -4.26 7.42
CA ALA A 13 -3.18 -5.71 7.43
C ALA A 13 -2.90 -6.26 6.02
N ILE A 14 -3.49 -5.66 4.98
CA ILE A 14 -3.23 -6.01 3.58
C ILE A 14 -1.79 -5.64 3.22
N PHE A 15 -1.31 -4.45 3.59
CA PHE A 15 0.07 -4.02 3.31
C PHE A 15 1.10 -4.87 4.05
N ASP A 16 0.81 -5.29 5.28
CA ASP A 16 1.67 -6.20 6.03
C ASP A 16 1.75 -7.58 5.34
N GLN A 17 0.62 -8.12 4.88
CA GLN A 17 0.60 -9.33 4.05
C GLN A 17 1.34 -9.14 2.72
N MET A 18 1.19 -8.00 2.05
CA MET A 18 1.92 -7.68 0.82
C MET A 18 3.43 -7.65 1.08
N LYS A 19 3.87 -7.04 2.17
CA LYS A 19 5.29 -6.99 2.55
C LYS A 19 5.85 -8.39 2.82
N LEU A 20 5.09 -9.23 3.53
CA LEU A 20 5.45 -10.62 3.76
C LEU A 20 5.55 -11.39 2.44
N HIS A 21 4.57 -11.22 1.55
CA HIS A 21 4.56 -11.88 0.26
C HIS A 21 5.73 -11.40 -0.61
N LEU A 22 6.00 -10.10 -0.67
CA LEU A 22 7.12 -9.51 -1.43
C LEU A 22 8.51 -9.91 -0.91
N SER A 23 8.58 -10.34 0.35
CA SER A 23 9.81 -10.89 0.94
C SER A 23 10.07 -12.34 0.54
N THR A 24 9.13 -13.00 -0.16
CA THR A 24 9.30 -14.39 -0.63
C THR A 24 10.03 -14.48 -1.97
N ASP A 25 10.50 -15.66 -2.34
CA ASP A 25 11.20 -15.87 -3.62
C ASP A 25 10.26 -15.73 -4.83
N ASP A 26 8.98 -16.12 -4.69
CA ASP A 26 7.93 -15.99 -5.71
C ASP A 26 7.77 -14.55 -6.22
N SER A 27 7.94 -13.58 -5.33
CA SER A 27 7.87 -12.17 -5.69
C SER A 27 8.99 -11.73 -6.62
N LYS A 28 10.14 -12.40 -6.67
CA LYS A 28 11.28 -11.99 -7.51
C LYS A 28 10.98 -12.08 -9.00
N GLU A 29 10.24 -13.10 -9.42
CA GLU A 29 9.80 -13.21 -10.81
C GLU A 29 8.79 -12.10 -11.16
N LEU A 30 7.89 -11.80 -10.22
CA LEU A 30 6.87 -10.76 -10.37
C LEU A 30 7.50 -9.36 -10.42
N ILE A 31 8.46 -9.08 -9.55
CA ILE A 31 9.28 -7.86 -9.49
C ILE A 31 10.07 -7.70 -10.79
N LYS A 32 10.73 -8.75 -11.29
CA LYS A 32 11.45 -8.70 -12.58
C LYS A 32 10.52 -8.42 -13.76
N LYS A 33 9.29 -8.95 -13.71
CA LYS A 33 8.33 -8.81 -14.81
C LYS A 33 7.62 -7.46 -14.80
N ILE A 34 7.28 -6.94 -13.62
CA ILE A 34 6.59 -5.65 -13.47
C ILE A 34 7.61 -4.52 -13.41
N GLY A 35 8.53 -4.54 -12.44
CA GLY A 35 9.63 -3.57 -12.34
C GLY A 35 9.16 -2.12 -12.19
N LEU A 36 8.02 -1.88 -11.54
CA LEU A 36 7.42 -0.55 -11.35
C LEU A 36 7.30 -0.21 -9.87
N VAL A 37 7.25 1.09 -9.58
CA VAL A 37 6.98 1.61 -8.23
C VAL A 37 5.55 2.12 -8.17
N TYR A 38 4.76 1.54 -7.28
CA TYR A 38 3.38 1.94 -7.04
C TYR A 38 3.25 2.73 -5.75
N GLN A 39 2.59 3.87 -5.82
CA GLN A 39 2.17 4.62 -4.64
C GLN A 39 0.67 4.44 -4.44
N ILE A 40 0.26 4.08 -3.24
CA ILE A 40 -1.12 3.84 -2.87
C ILE A 40 -1.48 4.78 -1.73
N ASN A 41 -2.35 5.75 -2.04
CA ASN A 41 -2.88 6.69 -1.08
C ASN A 41 -4.22 6.15 -0.58
N ILE A 42 -4.31 5.83 0.70
CA ILE A 42 -5.53 5.38 1.36
C ILE A 42 -6.16 6.55 2.10
N VAL A 43 -7.33 6.96 1.63
CA VAL A 43 -8.14 8.02 2.23
C VAL A 43 -9.15 7.39 3.21
N PRO A 44 -9.04 7.68 4.52
CA PRO A 44 -10.04 7.25 5.47
C PRO A 44 -11.36 8.01 5.21
N LYS A 45 -12.49 7.29 5.21
CA LYS A 45 -13.83 7.88 4.95
C LYS A 45 -14.25 8.95 5.97
N LYS A 46 -13.61 8.99 7.14
CA LYS A 46 -13.86 9.99 8.17
C LYS A 46 -12.88 11.16 7.98
N ILE A 47 -13.41 12.35 7.70
CA ILE A 47 -12.67 13.63 7.52
C ILE A 47 -11.67 13.97 8.66
N ARG A 48 -11.84 13.37 9.84
CA ARG A 48 -10.97 13.60 11.00
C ARG A 48 -9.64 12.82 10.97
N PHE A 49 -9.39 12.04 9.91
CA PHE A 49 -8.23 11.18 9.80
C PHE A 49 -7.39 11.58 8.60
N ASN A 50 -6.07 11.52 8.77
CA ASN A 50 -5.12 11.83 7.72
C ASN A 50 -5.04 10.66 6.73
N GLU A 51 -4.88 10.98 5.45
CA GLU A 51 -4.58 9.99 4.43
C GLU A 51 -3.27 9.26 4.78
N LYS A 52 -3.25 7.96 4.53
CA LYS A 52 -2.03 7.17 4.63
C LYS A 52 -1.47 6.93 3.23
N VAL A 53 -0.18 7.14 3.07
CA VAL A 53 0.52 6.84 1.82
C VAL A 53 1.34 5.59 2.04
N TYR A 54 1.22 4.65 1.12
CA TYR A 54 2.01 3.43 1.08
C TYR A 54 2.72 3.34 -0.27
N VAL A 55 3.97 2.94 -0.26
CA VAL A 55 4.77 2.76 -1.46
C VAL A 55 5.15 1.29 -1.57
N VAL A 56 4.80 0.70 -2.70
CA VAL A 56 5.15 -0.67 -3.08
C VAL A 56 6.19 -0.58 -4.19
N ASP A 57 7.44 -0.81 -3.83
CA ASP A 57 8.55 -0.83 -4.76
C ASP A 57 8.73 -2.26 -5.29
N LEU A 58 8.16 -2.54 -6.47
CA LEU A 58 8.35 -3.82 -7.16
C LEU A 58 9.59 -3.83 -8.04
N LYS A 59 10.54 -2.90 -7.85
CA LYS A 59 11.91 -3.01 -8.39
C LYS A 59 12.83 -3.63 -7.35
N LYS A 60 12.67 -3.23 -6.09
CA LYS A 60 13.44 -3.75 -4.93
C LYS A 60 12.73 -4.88 -4.19
N GLY A 61 11.41 -5.00 -4.34
CA GLY A 61 10.59 -5.97 -3.60
C GLY A 61 10.27 -5.53 -2.18
N GLU A 62 10.05 -4.23 -1.99
CA GLU A 62 9.86 -3.65 -0.67
C GLU A 62 8.52 -2.91 -0.59
N THR A 63 7.94 -2.85 0.61
CA THR A 63 6.77 -2.02 0.88
C THR A 63 7.07 -1.11 2.08
N LYS A 64 6.79 0.19 1.93
CA LYS A 64 7.09 1.22 2.93
C LYS A 64 5.85 2.08 3.14
N GLU A 65 5.56 2.42 4.40
CA GLU A 65 4.59 3.48 4.71
C GLU A 65 5.29 4.84 4.59
N GLY A 66 4.68 5.79 3.90
CA GLY A 66 5.22 7.12 3.64
C GLY A 66 5.19 7.51 2.17
N SER A 67 5.70 8.71 1.88
CA SER A 67 5.87 9.19 0.51
C SER A 67 7.08 8.52 -0.14
N TYR A 68 7.07 8.35 -1.46
CA TYR A 68 8.22 7.79 -2.15
C TYR A 68 9.37 8.81 -2.17
N GLU A 69 10.44 8.53 -1.42
CA GLU A 69 11.58 9.44 -1.28
C GLU A 69 12.61 9.31 -2.41
N ASP A 70 12.66 8.16 -3.09
CA ASP A 70 13.67 7.81 -4.10
C ASP A 70 13.33 8.36 -5.50
N GLY A 71 12.21 9.08 -5.65
CA GLY A 71 11.82 9.73 -6.91
C GLY A 71 10.31 9.87 -7.10
N LYS A 72 9.85 9.71 -8.35
CA LYS A 72 8.43 9.71 -8.72
C LYS A 72 7.94 8.25 -8.83
N PRO A 73 6.81 7.88 -8.22
CA PRO A 73 6.21 6.57 -8.46
C PRO A 73 5.78 6.44 -9.93
N ASP A 74 5.90 5.24 -10.48
CA ASP A 74 5.47 4.94 -11.86
C ASP A 74 3.94 5.06 -11.99
N ALA A 75 3.21 4.66 -10.95
CA ALA A 75 1.77 4.87 -10.86
C ALA A 75 1.32 5.20 -9.43
N THR A 76 0.32 6.07 -9.34
CA THR A 76 -0.31 6.48 -8.08
C THR A 76 -1.77 6.07 -8.09
N PHE A 77 -2.19 5.33 -7.08
CA PHE A 77 -3.56 4.95 -6.86
C PHE A 77 -4.11 5.66 -5.64
N LEU A 78 -5.37 6.08 -5.72
CA LEU A 78 -6.10 6.70 -4.62
C LEU A 78 -7.30 5.84 -4.31
N PHE A 79 -7.29 5.20 -3.14
CA PHE A 79 -8.40 4.38 -2.68
C PHE A 79 -8.94 4.90 -1.37
N THR A 80 -10.18 4.55 -1.06
CA THR A 80 -10.66 4.62 0.33
C THR A 80 -10.34 3.31 1.04
N ASP A 81 -10.14 3.34 2.36
CA ASP A 81 -9.82 2.11 3.13
C ASP A 81 -10.81 0.97 2.84
N ALA A 82 -12.11 1.30 2.79
CA ALA A 82 -13.14 0.30 2.56
C ALA A 82 -13.14 -0.27 1.13
N ASP A 83 -12.75 0.54 0.15
CA ASP A 83 -12.71 0.14 -1.27
C ASP A 83 -11.46 -0.72 -1.55
N PHE A 84 -10.31 -0.28 -1.04
CA PHE A 84 -9.07 -1.03 -1.14
C PHE A 84 -9.18 -2.44 -0.57
N VAL A 85 -9.79 -2.59 0.61
CA VAL A 85 -10.03 -3.92 1.22
C VAL A 85 -10.93 -4.79 0.35
N LYS A 86 -11.93 -4.22 -0.33
CA LYS A 86 -12.81 -5.00 -1.22
C LYS A 86 -12.08 -5.48 -2.47
N ILE A 87 -11.26 -4.61 -3.06
CA ILE A 87 -10.42 -4.96 -4.23
C ILE A 87 -9.38 -6.00 -3.86
N ALA A 88 -8.66 -5.79 -2.75
CA ALA A 88 -7.61 -6.70 -2.27
C ALA A 88 -8.15 -8.08 -1.85
N THR A 89 -9.44 -8.18 -1.52
CA THR A 89 -10.10 -9.46 -1.20
C THR A 89 -10.82 -10.09 -2.38
N GLU A 90 -10.61 -9.59 -3.61
CA GLU A 90 -11.29 -10.02 -4.85
C GLU A 90 -12.83 -9.98 -4.76
N LYS A 91 -13.38 -9.25 -3.78
CA LYS A 91 -14.82 -9.05 -3.64
C LYS A 91 -15.35 -7.97 -4.58
N MET A 92 -14.46 -7.28 -5.28
CA MET A 92 -14.75 -6.25 -6.27
C MET A 92 -13.66 -6.32 -7.35
N ASN A 93 -14.05 -6.48 -8.62
CA ASN A 93 -13.08 -6.42 -9.71
C ASN A 93 -12.56 -4.97 -9.85
N PRO A 94 -11.23 -4.78 -9.91
CA PRO A 94 -10.59 -3.47 -10.03
C PRO A 94 -10.83 -2.80 -11.39
#